data_AF-A0A9P7CZW5-F1
#
_entry.id   AF-A0A9P7CZW5-F1
#
_cell.length_a   1.000
_cell.length_b   1.000
_cell.length_c   1.000
_cell.angle_alpha   90.00
_cell.angle_beta   90.00
_cell.angle_gamma   90.00
#
_symmetry.space_group_name_H-M   'P 1'
#
loop_
_entity.id
_entity.type
_entity.pdbx_description
1 polymer ?
#
loop_
_entity_poly.entity_id
_entity_poly.type
_entity_poly.pdbx_seq_one_letter_code
_entity_poly.pdbx_strand_id
1 'polypeptide(L)'
;MASTPEWTHSLPTALFDGLLPKLAVVLELTQKAEGTATPVAKQALLHATNDFKYALAQAKDYASTLAGGDLLVEEQDSVVTMLERLKQHKQQQLIQFALEVGSLSTIAIQNVSSKMEIDSTASTPFASGGQF
;
A
#
# COMPACT_ATOMS: atom_id res chain seq x y z
N MET A 1 5.15 7.27 19.47
CA MET A 1 5.59 7.90 18.21
C MET A 1 5.37 6.87 17.12
N ALA A 2 4.25 6.95 16.41
CA ALA A 2 3.87 5.96 15.41
C ALA A 2 4.44 6.41 14.06
N SER A 3 5.32 5.60 13.50
CA SER A 3 5.94 5.81 12.20
C SER A 3 4.85 5.90 11.13
N THR A 4 4.74 7.04 10.47
CA THR A 4 3.94 7.22 9.26
C THR A 4 4.51 6.32 8.16
N PRO A 5 3.67 5.52 7.47
CA PRO A 5 4.12 4.83 6.27
C PRO A 5 4.44 5.90 5.21
N GLU A 6 5.72 6.06 4.93
CA GLU A 6 6.21 6.92 3.85
C GLU A 6 5.76 6.27 2.53
N TRP A 7 4.67 6.76 1.93
CA TRP A 7 4.27 6.39 0.59
C TRP A 7 5.25 7.04 -0.40
N THR A 8 6.45 6.47 -0.52
CA THR A 8 7.50 6.94 -1.43
C THR A 8 7.22 6.52 -2.88
N HIS A 9 6.02 6.83 -3.39
CA HIS A 9 5.81 6.97 -4.82
C HIS A 9 5.77 8.46 -5.13
N SER A 10 6.93 9.10 -5.08
CA SER A 10 7.07 10.43 -5.62
C SER A 10 6.81 10.33 -7.12
N LEU A 11 5.72 10.92 -7.60
CA LEU A 11 5.45 11.05 -9.02
C LEU A 11 6.69 11.64 -9.70
N PRO A 12 7.14 11.11 -10.85
CA PRO A 12 8.27 11.61 -11.60
C PRO A 12 7.85 12.91 -12.30
N THR A 13 7.63 13.96 -11.51
CA THR A 13 7.25 15.30 -11.97
C THR A 13 8.26 15.82 -12.98
N ALA A 14 9.55 15.55 -12.78
CA ALA A 14 10.62 15.90 -13.71
C ALA A 14 10.39 15.38 -15.15
N LEU A 15 9.72 14.23 -15.31
CA LEU A 15 9.43 13.65 -16.62
C LEU A 15 8.30 14.42 -17.32
N PHE A 16 7.28 14.85 -16.59
CA PHE A 16 6.19 15.67 -17.11
C PHE A 16 6.62 17.13 -17.33
N ASP A 17 7.39 17.69 -16.40
CA ASP A 17 7.95 19.05 -16.47
C ASP A 17 8.83 19.24 -17.71
N GLY A 18 9.53 18.18 -18.14
CA GLY A 18 10.37 18.18 -19.33
C GLY A 18 9.62 18.19 -20.67
N LEU A 19 8.31 17.95 -20.70
CA LEU A 19 7.55 17.86 -21.96
C LEU A 19 7.36 19.22 -22.64
N LEU A 20 6.98 20.25 -21.87
CA LEU A 20 6.73 21.60 -22.41
C LEU A 20 8.00 22.23 -23.01
N PRO A 21 9.17 22.18 -22.34
CA PRO A 21 10.42 22.66 -22.93
C PRO A 21 10.79 21.92 -24.22
N LYS A 22 10.63 20.59 -24.28
CA LYS A 22 10.91 19.79 -25.48
C LYS A 22 9.99 20.18 -26.64
N LEU A 23 8.71 20.41 -26.37
CA LEU A 23 7.77 20.90 -27.38
C LEU A 23 8.14 22.31 -27.87
N ALA A 24 8.53 23.21 -26.96
CA ALA A 24 8.97 24.55 -27.30
C ALA A 24 10.16 24.53 -28.27
N VAL A 25 11.15 23.64 -28.04
CA VAL A 25 12.30 23.46 -28.95
C VAL A 25 11.86 23.02 -30.34
N VAL A 26 10.90 22.09 -30.45
CA VAL A 26 10.36 21.67 -31.76
C VAL A 26 9.69 22.85 -32.46
N LEU A 27 8.86 23.63 -31.74
CA LEU A 27 8.17 24.80 -32.30
C LEU A 27 9.15 25.90 -32.74
N GLU A 28 10.18 26.17 -31.95
CA GLU A 28 11.22 27.14 -32.31
C GLU A 28 11.97 26.71 -33.58
N LEU A 29 12.31 25.43 -33.71
CA LEU A 29 12.98 24.90 -34.90
C LEU A 29 12.09 25.00 -36.15
N THR A 30 10.77 24.86 -36.01
CA THR A 30 9.83 25.06 -37.14
C THR A 30 9.64 26.52 -37.52
N GLN A 31 9.81 27.46 -36.58
CA GLN A 31 9.62 28.89 -36.81
C GLN A 31 10.88 29.58 -37.37
N LYS A 32 12.05 28.96 -37.25
CA LYS A 32 13.27 29.48 -37.89
C LYS A 32 13.08 29.54 -39.41
N ALA A 33 13.44 30.66 -40.03
CA ALA A 33 13.32 30.88 -41.47
C ALA A 33 14.07 29.82 -42.32
N GLU A 34 15.10 29.20 -41.73
CA GLU A 34 15.87 28.10 -42.32
C GLU A 34 15.34 26.69 -41.97
N GLY A 35 14.29 26.61 -41.14
CA GLY A 35 13.86 25.43 -40.36
C GLY A 35 13.57 24.17 -41.18
N THR A 36 13.37 24.31 -42.49
CA THR A 36 13.30 23.19 -43.44
C THR A 36 14.13 23.42 -44.71
N ALA A 37 14.83 24.54 -44.82
CA ALA A 37 15.56 24.94 -46.02
C ALA A 37 16.91 24.22 -46.14
N THR A 38 17.58 23.93 -45.02
CA THR A 38 18.88 23.25 -45.00
C THR A 38 18.76 21.81 -44.51
N PRO A 39 19.61 20.87 -45.01
CA PRO A 39 19.64 19.50 -44.51
C PRO A 39 19.91 19.40 -43.00
N VAL A 40 20.75 20.30 -42.47
CA VAL A 40 21.10 20.36 -41.04
C VAL A 40 19.88 20.79 -40.21
N ALA A 41 19.12 21.78 -40.66
CA ALA A 41 17.90 22.19 -39.98
C ALA A 41 16.84 21.07 -39.97
N LYS A 42 16.68 20.34 -41.08
CA LYS A 42 15.81 19.16 -41.14
C LYS A 42 16.24 18.08 -40.15
N GLN A 43 17.53 17.80 -40.06
CA GLN A 43 18.05 16.80 -39.14
C GLN A 43 17.85 17.21 -37.67
N ALA A 44 18.10 18.48 -37.34
CA ALA A 44 17.85 19.02 -36.01
C ALA A 44 16.37 18.96 -35.62
N LEU A 45 15.46 19.28 -36.55
CA LEU A 45 14.02 19.18 -36.34
C LEU A 45 13.57 17.74 -36.14
N LEU A 46 14.08 16.80 -36.95
CA LEU A 46 13.79 15.37 -36.79
C LEU A 46 14.27 14.84 -35.43
N HIS A 47 15.48 15.23 -35.01
CA HIS A 47 16.02 14.85 -33.69
C HIS A 47 15.15 15.38 -32.56
N ALA A 48 14.85 16.69 -32.54
CA ALA A 48 14.01 17.29 -31.51
C ALA A 48 12.60 16.69 -31.47
N THR A 49 12.03 16.35 -32.64
CA THR A 49 10.71 15.71 -32.74
C THR A 49 10.73 14.29 -32.19
N ASN A 50 11.78 13.51 -32.49
CA ASN A 50 11.94 12.17 -31.95
C ASN A 50 12.15 12.19 -30.43
N ASP A 51 12.96 13.12 -29.92
CA ASP A 51 13.19 13.29 -28.48
C ASP A 51 11.90 13.64 -27.74
N PHE A 52 11.07 14.53 -28.31
CA PHE A 52 9.77 14.87 -27.75
C PHE A 52 8.82 13.67 -27.78
N LYS A 53 8.73 12.96 -28.91
CA LYS A 53 7.91 11.74 -29.03
C LYS A 53 8.31 10.67 -28.03
N TYR A 54 9.61 10.45 -27.84
CA TYR A 54 10.12 9.48 -26.87
C TYR A 54 9.73 9.87 -25.44
N ALA A 55 9.95 11.13 -25.05
CA ALA A 55 9.57 11.62 -23.73
C ALA A 55 8.04 11.53 -23.50
N LEU A 56 7.24 11.84 -24.52
CA LEU A 56 5.79 11.75 -24.45
C LEU A 56 5.30 10.30 -24.33
N ALA A 57 5.90 9.37 -25.07
CA ALA A 57 5.59 7.96 -24.95
C ALA A 57 5.91 7.44 -23.55
N GLN A 58 7.09 7.79 -23.02
CA GLN A 58 7.50 7.42 -21.67
C GLN A 58 6.55 7.99 -20.60
N ALA A 59 6.11 9.25 -20.77
CA ALA A 59 5.15 9.90 -19.88
C ALA A 59 3.78 9.22 -19.91
N LYS A 60 3.32 8.87 -21.10
CA LYS A 60 2.06 8.17 -21.29
C LYS A 60 2.11 6.77 -20.69
N ASP A 61 3.18 6.03 -20.93
CA ASP A 61 3.36 4.69 -20.38
C ASP A 61 3.37 4.74 -18.86
N TYR A 62 4.13 5.67 -18.28
CA TYR A 62 4.15 5.87 -16.83
C TYR A 62 2.78 6.26 -16.26
N ALA A 63 2.06 7.18 -16.91
CA ALA A 63 0.72 7.56 -16.48
C ALA A 63 -0.28 6.39 -16.57
N SER A 64 -0.12 5.52 -17.58
CA SER A 64 -0.98 4.35 -17.80
C SER A 64 -0.68 3.20 -16.83
N THR A 65 0.53 3.14 -16.28
CA THR A 65 0.94 2.13 -15.29
C THR A 65 0.90 2.65 -13.85
N LEU A 66 0.49 3.90 -13.63
CA LEU A 66 0.43 4.50 -12.31
C LEU A 66 -0.63 3.78 -11.47
N ALA A 67 -0.16 3.06 -10.46
CA ALA A 67 -1.03 2.37 -9.50
C ALA A 67 -1.88 3.40 -8.74
N GLY A 68 -3.20 3.20 -8.75
CA GLY A 68 -4.16 4.10 -8.09
C GLY A 68 -5.00 4.97 -9.04
N GLY A 69 -4.91 4.78 -10.36
CA GLY A 69 -5.74 5.49 -11.35
C GLY A 69 -7.14 4.91 -11.60
N ASP A 70 -7.46 3.72 -11.05
CA ASP A 70 -8.73 3.04 -11.33
C ASP A 70 -9.92 3.58 -10.51
N LEU A 71 -9.63 4.26 -9.40
CA LEU A 71 -10.63 4.77 -8.47
C LEU A 71 -10.62 6.30 -8.49
N LEU A 72 -11.79 6.89 -8.61
CA LEU A 72 -11.99 8.32 -8.39
C LEU A 72 -11.63 8.68 -6.94
N VAL A 73 -11.24 9.93 -6.70
CA VAL A 73 -10.82 10.40 -5.35
C VAL A 73 -11.93 10.12 -4.33
N GLU A 74 -13.19 10.30 -4.72
CA GLU A 74 -14.36 10.05 -3.90
C GLU A 74 -14.53 8.56 -3.53
N GLU A 75 -14.18 7.67 -4.46
CA GLU A 75 -14.20 6.23 -4.23
C GLU A 75 -13.06 5.82 -3.28
N GLN A 76 -11.88 6.42 -3.43
CA GLN A 76 -10.76 6.22 -2.52
C GLN A 76 -11.10 6.68 -1.10
N ASP A 77 -11.73 7.84 -0.93
CA ASP A 77 -12.19 8.36 0.37
C ASP A 77 -13.23 7.43 1.03
N SER A 78 -14.12 6.85 0.23
CA SER A 78 -15.09 5.84 0.69
C SER A 78 -14.39 4.58 1.22
N VAL A 79 -13.39 4.08 0.49
CA VAL A 79 -12.57 2.93 0.91
C VAL A 79 -11.79 3.24 2.18
N VAL A 80 -11.17 4.41 2.27
CA VAL A 80 -10.45 4.87 3.48
C VAL A 80 -11.41 4.88 4.67
N THR A 81 -12.59 5.50 4.52
CA THR A 81 -13.60 5.55 5.57
C THR A 81 -14.04 4.15 6.01
N MET A 82 -14.23 3.23 5.07
CA MET A 82 -14.58 1.84 5.37
C MET A 82 -13.46 1.13 6.16
N LEU A 83 -12.21 1.28 5.73
CA LEU A 83 -11.05 0.68 6.37
C LEU A 83 -10.81 1.23 7.78
N GLU A 84 -11.03 2.53 7.99
CA GLU A 84 -10.96 3.15 9.31
C GLU A 84 -12.00 2.59 10.28
N ARG A 85 -13.26 2.46 9.82
CA ARG A 85 -14.33 1.83 10.60
C ARG A 85 -14.00 0.38 10.94
N LEU A 86 -13.46 -0.37 9.97
CA LEU A 86 -13.06 -1.76 10.19
C LEU A 86 -11.94 -1.86 11.23
N LYS A 87 -10.95 -0.96 11.17
CA LYS A 87 -9.87 -0.87 12.17
C LYS A 87 -10.44 -0.61 13.56
N GLN A 88 -11.32 0.38 13.69
CA GLN A 88 -11.95 0.72 14.98
C GLN A 88 -12.73 -0.47 15.55
N HIS A 89 -13.54 -1.14 14.72
CA HIS A 89 -14.30 -2.31 15.14
C HIS A 89 -13.38 -3.46 15.59
N LYS A 90 -12.31 -3.74 14.85
CA LYS A 90 -11.33 -4.76 15.23
C LYS A 90 -10.60 -4.43 16.53
N GLN A 91 -10.28 -3.16 16.77
CA GLN A 91 -9.70 -2.72 18.04
C GLN A 91 -10.67 -2.92 19.20
N GLN A 92 -11.95 -2.59 19.03
CA GLN A 92 -12.97 -2.84 20.05
C GLN A 92 -13.14 -4.34 20.34
N GLN A 93 -13.20 -5.18 19.30
CA GLN A 93 -13.26 -6.63 19.45
C GLN A 93 -12.06 -7.17 20.24
N LEU A 94 -10.86 -6.66 19.95
CA LEU A 94 -9.64 -7.07 20.64
C LEU A 94 -9.66 -6.64 22.12
N ILE A 95 -10.13 -5.43 22.42
CA ILE A 95 -10.28 -4.95 23.80
C ILE A 95 -11.28 -5.83 24.56
N GLN A 96 -12.43 -6.11 23.96
CA GLN A 96 -13.45 -6.96 24.60
C GLN A 96 -12.93 -8.36 24.85
N PHE A 97 -12.25 -8.96 23.88
CA PHE A 97 -11.61 -10.26 24.04
C PHE A 97 -10.55 -10.24 25.16
N ALA A 98 -9.71 -9.22 25.22
CA ALA A 98 -8.71 -9.08 26.28
C ALA A 98 -9.35 -8.94 27.68
N LEU A 99 -10.46 -8.20 27.80
CA LEU A 99 -11.22 -8.07 29.04
C LEU A 99 -11.87 -9.39 29.46
N GLU A 100 -12.43 -10.14 28.51
CA GLU A 100 -13.06 -11.44 28.77
C GLU A 100 -12.03 -12.49 29.22
N VAL A 101 -10.86 -12.54 28.57
CA VAL A 101 -9.76 -13.41 29.00
C VAL A 101 -9.21 -12.98 30.37
N GLY A 102 -9.12 -11.68 30.64
CA GLY A 102 -8.68 -11.14 31.92
C GLY A 102 -9.67 -11.43 33.07
N SER A 103 -10.98 -11.34 32.81
CA SER A 103 -12.02 -11.65 33.78
C SER A 103 -12.09 -13.15 34.06
N LEU A 104 -11.96 -14.00 33.04
CA LEU A 104 -11.83 -15.46 33.20
C LEU A 104 -10.59 -15.83 34.03
N SER A 105 -9.47 -15.15 33.81
CA SER A 105 -8.25 -15.33 34.62
C SER A 105 -8.46 -14.89 36.07
N THR A 106 -9.21 -13.80 36.30
CA THR A 106 -9.54 -13.32 37.65
C THR A 106 -10.49 -14.27 38.38
N ILE A 107 -11.50 -14.82 37.70
CA ILE A 107 -12.43 -15.81 38.23
C ILE A 107 -11.69 -17.12 38.53
N ALA A 108 -10.74 -17.54 37.68
CA ALA A 108 -9.89 -18.69 37.95
C ALA A 108 -9.03 -18.47 39.21
N ILE A 109 -8.46 -17.28 39.43
CA ILE A 109 -7.68 -16.96 40.63
C ILE A 109 -8.58 -16.92 41.89
N GLN A 110 -9.81 -16.39 41.80
CA GLN A 110 -10.76 -16.37 42.92
C GLN A 110 -11.29 -17.76 43.27
N ASN A 111 -11.52 -18.63 42.28
CA ASN A 111 -11.91 -20.03 42.52
C ASN A 111 -10.75 -20.91 43.01
N VAL A 112 -9.51 -20.61 42.63
CA VAL A 112 -8.32 -21.30 43.16
C VAL A 112 -8.06 -20.91 44.63
N SER A 113 -8.40 -19.68 45.04
CA SER A 113 -8.28 -19.26 46.45
C SER A 113 -9.34 -19.87 47.39
N SER A 114 -10.46 -20.38 46.86
CA SER A 114 -11.54 -20.97 47.68
C SER A 114 -11.69 -22.49 47.54
N LYS A 115 -10.83 -23.14 46.74
CA LYS A 115 -10.85 -24.59 46.53
C LYS A 115 -9.43 -25.11 46.34
N MET A 116 -8.62 -24.96 47.38
CA MET A 116 -7.34 -25.66 47.51
C MET A 116 -7.34 -26.50 48.78
N GLU A 117 -8.32 -27.38 48.89
CA GLU A 117 -8.22 -28.59 49.72
C GLU A 117 -7.56 -29.64 48.83
N ILE A 118 -6.23 -29.72 48.91
CA ILE A 118 -5.42 -30.76 48.29
C ILE A 118 -5.58 -32.00 49.16
N ASP A 119 -6.57 -32.84 48.87
CA ASP A 119 -6.63 -34.19 49.44
C ASP A 119 -5.84 -35.14 48.53
N SER A 120 -4.60 -35.37 48.94
CA SER A 120 -3.71 -36.38 48.38
C SER A 120 -4.20 -37.77 48.78
N THR A 121 -5.03 -38.40 47.94
CA THR A 121 -5.27 -39.85 48.03
C THR A 121 -5.26 -40.51 46.67
N ALA A 122 -4.12 -41.15 46.41
CA ALA A 122 -3.93 -42.44 45.74
C ALA A 122 -5.13 -43.03 44.98
N SER A 123 -4.93 -43.34 43.69
CA SER A 123 -4.96 -44.73 43.20
C SER A 123 -4.70 -44.78 41.70
N THR A 124 -3.54 -45.33 41.32
CA THR A 124 -3.39 -46.06 40.07
C THR A 124 -4.07 -47.42 40.21
N PRO A 125 -4.68 -47.97 39.15
CA PRO A 125 -4.71 -49.41 39.00
C PRO A 125 -3.89 -49.80 37.77
N PHE A 126 -2.80 -50.52 38.05
CA PHE A 126 -2.04 -51.30 37.08
C PHE A 126 -2.68 -52.70 36.97
N ALA A 127 -2.77 -53.19 35.73
CA ALA A 127 -2.88 -54.60 35.28
C ALA A 127 -4.14 -55.43 35.59
N SER A 128 -4.79 -55.98 34.55
CA SER A 128 -4.57 -57.39 34.11
C SER A 128 -5.64 -57.93 33.14
N GLY A 129 -5.17 -58.60 32.08
CA GLY A 129 -5.86 -59.69 31.34
C GLY A 129 -6.92 -59.25 30.31
N GLY A 130 -6.95 -59.67 29.04
CA GLY A 130 -6.38 -60.84 28.37
C GLY A 130 -7.49 -61.63 27.65
N GLN A 131 -7.46 -61.64 26.31
CA GLN A 131 -8.08 -62.61 25.36
C GLN A 131 -9.63 -62.68 25.34
N PHE A 132 -10.34 -62.83 24.21
CA PHE A 132 -10.07 -63.53 22.94
C PHE A 132 -10.65 -62.74 21.75
#